data_AF-A0A6P2T798-F1
#
_entry.id   AF-A0A6P2T798-F1
#
_cell.length_a   1.000
_cell.length_b   1.000
_cell.length_c   1.000
_cell.angle_alpha   90.00
_cell.angle_beta   90.00
_cell.angle_gamma   90.00
#
_symmetry.space_group_name_H-M   'P 1'
#
loop_
_entity.id
_entity.type
_entity.pdbx_description
1 polymer ?
#
loop_
_entity_poly.entity_id
_entity_poly.type
_entity_poly.pdbx_seq_one_letter_code
_entity_poly.pdbx_strand_id
1 'polypeptide(L)'
;MPPERLARALIDGTTPEAWYRLINGKVFFWAEEHRLHGLLGARDYRHLEHDVLTINSGPFIRAYAPSLWLCHMNSGNTFPMPHARGIDVFKRIQDYPVNARGGPAKPVVEIVVDGQIPDIARYVIEVRRMKGDQTLQQLA
;
A
#
# COMPACT_ATOMS: atom_id res chain seq x y z
N MET A 1 7.85 -9.43 -7.82
CA MET A 1 8.51 -10.12 -6.68
C MET A 1 8.67 -11.59 -7.00
N PRO A 2 9.90 -12.15 -7.04
CA PRO A 2 10.12 -13.57 -7.36
C PRO A 2 9.57 -14.54 -6.29
N PRO A 3 8.96 -15.68 -6.68
CA PRO A 3 8.29 -16.60 -5.75
C PRO A 3 9.23 -17.26 -4.75
N GLU A 4 10.48 -17.56 -5.14
CA GLU A 4 11.49 -18.17 -4.26
C GLU A 4 11.94 -17.23 -3.14
N ARG A 5 11.99 -15.91 -3.42
CA ARG A 5 12.26 -14.90 -2.40
C ARG A 5 11.07 -14.71 -1.46
N LEU A 6 9.87 -14.72 -2.01
CA LEU A 6 8.64 -14.63 -1.24
C LEU A 6 8.49 -15.83 -0.30
N ALA A 7 8.77 -17.06 -0.77
CA ALA A 7 8.71 -18.26 0.06
C ALA A 7 9.58 -18.16 1.32
N ARG A 8 10.76 -17.52 1.23
CA ARG A 8 11.65 -17.28 2.39
C ARG A 8 11.09 -16.26 3.39
N ALA A 9 10.14 -15.43 2.98
CA ALA A 9 9.51 -14.43 3.82
C ALA A 9 8.22 -14.94 4.48
N LEU A 10 7.57 -15.97 3.93
CA LEU A 10 6.29 -16.47 4.42
C LEU A 10 6.50 -17.35 5.66
N ILE A 11 5.90 -16.95 6.80
CA ILE A 11 6.13 -17.58 8.11
C ILE A 11 4.91 -18.33 8.68
N ASP A 12 3.78 -18.31 7.99
CA ASP A 12 2.49 -18.82 8.48
C ASP A 12 1.96 -20.01 7.67
N GLY A 13 2.80 -20.62 6.83
CA GLY A 13 2.42 -21.71 5.94
C GLY A 13 1.70 -21.27 4.65
N THR A 14 1.50 -19.97 4.44
CA THR A 14 1.00 -19.44 3.16
C THR A 14 1.96 -19.80 2.03
N THR A 15 1.43 -20.24 0.89
CA THR A 15 2.24 -20.48 -0.32
C THR A 15 2.43 -19.17 -1.11
N PRO A 16 3.51 -19.03 -1.92
CA PRO A 16 3.67 -17.88 -2.81
C PRO A 16 2.45 -17.62 -3.70
N GLU A 17 1.83 -18.68 -4.22
CA GLU A 17 0.63 -18.60 -5.05
C GLU A 17 -0.59 -18.08 -4.27
N ALA A 18 -0.81 -18.56 -3.04
CA ALA A 18 -1.87 -18.06 -2.17
C ALA A 18 -1.65 -16.58 -1.80
N TRP A 19 -0.40 -16.19 -1.57
CA TRP A 19 -0.04 -14.78 -1.34
C TRP A 19 -0.32 -13.91 -2.56
N TYR A 20 0.08 -14.34 -3.76
CA TYR A 20 -0.23 -13.61 -4.99
C TYR A 20 -1.73 -13.47 -5.21
N ARG A 21 -2.51 -14.53 -5.00
CA ARG A 21 -3.98 -14.44 -5.05
C ARG A 21 -4.52 -13.42 -4.05
N LEU A 22 -4.01 -13.43 -2.82
CA LEU A 22 -4.43 -12.50 -1.77
C LEU A 22 -4.19 -11.04 -2.17
N ILE A 23 -2.97 -10.70 -2.62
CA ILE A 23 -2.63 -9.31 -2.94
C ILE A 23 -3.21 -8.86 -4.29
N ASN A 24 -3.34 -9.75 -5.27
CA ASN A 24 -3.97 -9.39 -6.55
C ASN A 24 -5.48 -9.13 -6.44
N GLY A 25 -6.12 -9.57 -5.35
CA GLY A 25 -7.51 -9.26 -5.04
C GLY A 25 -7.72 -7.94 -4.31
N LYS A 26 -6.72 -7.04 -4.28
CA LYS A 26 -6.74 -5.81 -3.47
C LYS A 26 -6.27 -4.59 -4.27
N VAL A 27 -6.73 -3.41 -3.83
CA VAL A 27 -6.23 -2.10 -4.26
C VAL A 27 -5.38 -1.49 -3.14
N PHE A 28 -4.20 -0.97 -3.47
CA PHE A 28 -3.22 -0.46 -2.52
C PHE A 28 -3.03 1.05 -2.66
N PHE A 29 -2.88 1.71 -1.52
CA PHE A 29 -2.52 3.12 -1.41
C PHE A 29 -1.33 3.27 -0.48
N TRP A 30 -0.44 4.20 -0.79
CA TRP A 30 0.58 4.65 0.15
C TRP A 30 -0.05 5.53 1.22
N ALA A 31 0.14 5.18 2.49
CA ALA A 31 -0.34 5.99 3.61
C ALA A 31 0.45 7.30 3.78
N GLU A 32 1.69 7.32 3.32
CA GLU A 32 2.63 8.44 3.46
C GLU A 32 3.28 8.76 2.11
N GLU A 33 3.22 10.02 1.68
CA GLU A 33 3.72 10.47 0.37
C GLU A 33 5.21 10.18 0.14
N HIS A 34 6.05 10.37 1.16
CA HIS A 34 7.49 10.12 1.02
C HIS A 34 7.80 8.65 0.66
N ARG A 35 6.91 7.69 1.00
CA ARG A 35 7.06 6.29 0.62
C ARG A 35 6.69 6.03 -0.83
N LEU A 36 5.68 6.75 -1.34
CA LEU A 36 5.40 6.80 -2.76
C LEU A 36 6.62 7.31 -3.53
N HIS A 37 7.28 8.37 -3.07
CA HIS A 37 8.51 8.86 -3.71
C HIS A 37 9.60 7.79 -3.74
N GLY A 38 9.73 6.97 -2.69
CA GLY A 38 10.61 5.81 -2.68
C GLY A 38 10.29 4.78 -3.77
N LEU A 39 9.00 4.54 -4.07
CA LEU A 39 8.59 3.69 -5.19
C LEU A 39 8.93 4.36 -6.53
N LEU A 40 8.51 5.61 -6.73
CA LEU A 40 8.71 6.35 -7.98
C LEU A 40 10.20 6.56 -8.31
N GLY A 41 11.05 6.69 -7.29
CA GLY A 41 12.50 6.81 -7.42
C GLY A 41 13.24 5.47 -7.55
N ALA A 42 12.57 4.33 -7.42
CA ALA A 42 13.23 3.03 -7.52
C ALA A 42 13.71 2.77 -8.97
N ARG A 43 14.72 1.90 -9.11
CA ARG A 43 15.40 1.65 -10.40
C ARG A 43 14.45 1.41 -11.57
N ASP A 44 13.40 0.64 -11.34
CA ASP A 44 12.48 0.19 -12.38
C ASP A 44 11.44 1.29 -12.73
N TYR A 45 11.31 2.34 -11.91
CA TYR A 45 10.29 3.40 -12.07
C TYR A 45 10.87 4.81 -12.29
N ARG A 46 12.11 5.10 -11.86
CA ARG A 46 12.69 6.47 -11.84
C ARG A 46 12.76 7.20 -13.18
N HIS A 47 12.61 6.49 -14.30
CA HIS A 47 12.61 7.08 -15.63
C HIS A 47 11.21 7.21 -16.24
N LEU A 48 10.19 6.66 -15.57
CA LEU A 48 8.80 6.67 -15.98
C LEU A 48 8.07 7.89 -15.40
N GLU A 49 7.05 8.33 -16.11
CA GLU A 49 6.08 9.30 -15.62
C GLU A 49 4.87 8.55 -15.07
N HIS A 50 4.34 9.04 -13.95
CA HIS A 50 3.23 8.45 -13.23
C HIS A 50 2.16 9.48 -12.92
N ASP A 51 0.90 9.14 -13.15
CA ASP A 51 -0.22 9.92 -12.62
C ASP A 51 -0.48 9.48 -11.18
N VAL A 52 -0.27 10.42 -10.27
CA VAL A 52 -0.46 10.24 -8.83
C VAL A 52 -1.76 10.91 -8.44
N LEU A 53 -2.70 10.09 -7.95
CA LEU A 53 -3.97 10.53 -7.40
C LEU A 53 -3.81 10.69 -5.88
N THR A 54 -3.87 11.92 -5.39
CA THR A 54 -3.97 12.20 -3.96
C THR A 54 -5.45 12.17 -3.57
N ILE A 55 -5.81 11.41 -2.52
CA ILE A 55 -7.20 11.28 -2.07
C ILE A 55 -7.45 11.89 -0.70
N ASN A 56 -8.67 12.37 -0.46
CA ASN A 56 -9.18 12.71 0.86
C ASN A 56 -9.46 11.44 1.65
N SER A 57 -8.55 11.09 2.54
CA SER A 57 -8.61 9.87 3.34
C SER A 57 -9.83 9.82 4.27
N GLY A 58 -10.34 10.95 4.77
CA GLY A 58 -11.44 10.97 5.73
C GLY A 58 -12.74 10.35 5.18
N PRO A 59 -13.35 10.92 4.13
CA PRO A 59 -14.52 10.34 3.47
C PRO A 59 -14.24 8.95 2.89
N PHE A 60 -13.06 8.73 2.31
CA PHE A 60 -12.67 7.45 1.72
C PHE A 60 -12.67 6.32 2.76
N ILE A 61 -11.98 6.52 3.89
CA ILE A 61 -11.92 5.54 4.98
C ILE A 61 -13.31 5.25 5.52
N ARG A 62 -14.17 6.26 5.70
CA ARG A 62 -15.55 6.04 6.17
C ARG A 62 -16.37 5.19 5.20
N ALA A 63 -16.23 5.43 3.90
CA ALA A 63 -16.95 4.68 2.88
C ALA A 63 -16.47 3.22 2.75
N TYR A 64 -15.16 2.99 2.85
CA TYR A 64 -14.54 1.68 2.61
C TYR A 64 -14.14 0.91 3.88
N ALA A 65 -14.42 1.44 5.08
CA ALA A 65 -14.05 0.81 6.35
C ALA A 65 -14.36 -0.71 6.44
N PRO A 66 -15.51 -1.22 5.98
CA PRO A 66 -15.82 -2.66 6.05
C PRO A 66 -14.89 -3.56 5.21
N SER A 67 -14.24 -3.02 4.18
CA SER A 67 -13.33 -3.73 3.27
C SER A 67 -11.89 -3.22 3.33
N LEU A 68 -11.61 -2.28 4.25
CA LEU A 68 -10.30 -1.66 4.41
C LEU A 68 -9.43 -2.44 5.40
N TRP A 69 -8.15 -2.55 5.06
CA TRP A 69 -7.08 -3.12 5.83
C TRP A 69 -5.90 -2.16 5.88
N LEU A 70 -5.10 -2.30 6.93
CA LEU A 70 -3.86 -1.56 7.13
C LEU A 70 -2.70 -2.56 7.11
N CYS A 71 -1.61 -2.18 6.45
CA CYS A 71 -0.36 -2.95 6.47
C CYS A 71 0.80 -2.05 6.89
N HIS A 72 1.66 -2.56 7.76
CA HIS A 72 2.82 -1.84 8.30
C HIS A 72 4.08 -1.95 7.43
N MET A 73 3.96 -2.56 6.25
CA MET A 73 5.07 -2.80 5.33
C MET A 73 4.58 -2.77 3.88
N ASN A 74 5.52 -2.70 2.92
CA ASN A 74 5.18 -2.96 1.52
C ASN A 74 4.97 -4.47 1.32
N SER A 75 3.71 -4.88 1.22
CA SER A 75 3.33 -6.30 1.14
C SER A 75 3.74 -6.94 -0.20
N GLY A 76 3.84 -6.15 -1.26
CA GLY A 76 4.20 -6.56 -2.62
C GLY A 76 5.71 -6.70 -2.90
N ASN A 77 6.58 -6.37 -1.93
CA ASN A 77 8.04 -6.32 -2.15
C ASN A 77 8.86 -7.12 -1.11
N THR A 78 9.82 -7.93 -1.59
CA THR A 78 10.81 -8.67 -0.77
C THR A 78 12.24 -8.14 -0.89
N PHE A 79 12.45 -6.99 -1.52
CA PHE A 79 13.76 -6.35 -1.63
C PHE A 79 13.92 -5.18 -0.65
N PRO A 80 15.15 -4.89 -0.17
CA PRO A 80 16.36 -5.70 -0.35
C PRO A 80 16.35 -6.96 0.54
N MET A 81 15.64 -6.89 1.68
CA MET A 81 15.51 -7.98 2.65
C MET A 81 14.12 -8.62 2.57
N PRO A 82 14.02 -9.96 2.56
CA PRO A 82 12.74 -10.67 2.61
C PRO A 82 12.18 -10.63 4.03
N HIS A 83 11.69 -9.47 4.47
CA HIS A 83 11.07 -9.33 5.80
C HIS A 83 9.94 -10.33 5.98
N ALA A 84 9.94 -11.00 7.14
CA ALA A 84 8.93 -11.98 7.52
C ALA A 84 7.51 -11.42 7.37
N ARG A 85 6.63 -12.20 6.76
CA ARG A 85 5.24 -11.83 6.47
C ARG A 85 4.34 -13.06 6.46
N GLY A 86 3.06 -12.80 6.68
CA GLY A 86 1.98 -13.76 6.66
C GLY A 86 0.67 -12.97 6.51
N ILE A 87 -0.46 -13.65 6.41
CA ILE A 87 -1.78 -13.01 6.23
C ILE A 87 -2.03 -11.97 7.34
N ASP A 88 -1.52 -12.23 8.53
CA ASP A 88 -1.66 -11.39 9.72
C ASP A 88 -1.01 -9.99 9.61
N VAL A 89 -0.18 -9.72 8.59
CA VAL A 89 0.35 -8.36 8.37
C VAL A 89 -0.73 -7.37 7.92
N PHE A 90 -1.88 -7.87 7.44
CA PHE A 90 -3.07 -7.08 7.15
C PHE A 90 -4.00 -7.10 8.36
N LYS A 91 -4.29 -5.91 8.90
CA LYS A 91 -5.17 -5.76 10.06
C LYS A 91 -6.31 -4.81 9.75
N ARG A 92 -7.48 -5.00 10.37
CA ARG A 92 -8.53 -3.98 10.35
C ARG A 92 -8.10 -2.77 11.17
N ILE A 93 -8.75 -1.62 10.95
CA ILE A 93 -8.45 -0.38 11.68
C ILE A 93 -8.52 -0.61 13.19
N GLN A 94 -9.59 -1.27 13.66
CA GLN A 94 -9.81 -1.55 15.09
C GLN A 94 -8.83 -2.56 15.70
N ASP A 95 -8.25 -3.42 14.85
CA ASP A 95 -7.33 -4.49 15.27
C ASP A 95 -5.86 -4.11 15.07
N TYR A 96 -5.59 -2.90 14.55
CA TYR A 96 -4.24 -2.44 14.29
C TYR A 96 -3.55 -2.08 15.62
N PRO A 97 -2.37 -2.66 15.93
CA PRO A 97 -1.72 -2.43 17.21
C PRO A 97 -1.44 -0.95 17.46
N VAL A 98 -1.72 -0.48 18.67
CA VAL A 98 -1.48 0.91 19.11
C VAL A 98 -0.41 0.98 20.20
N ASN A 99 0.32 2.09 20.24
CA ASN A 99 1.26 2.41 21.29
C ASN A 99 0.54 3.03 22.51
N ALA A 100 1.28 3.27 23.60
CA ALA A 100 0.73 3.82 24.84
C ALA A 100 0.06 5.22 24.70
N ARG A 101 0.31 5.94 23.60
CA ARG A 101 -0.30 7.24 23.31
C ARG A 101 -1.51 7.13 22.38
N GLY A 102 -1.95 5.93 22.04
CA GLY A 102 -3.08 5.67 21.14
C GLY A 102 -2.78 5.81 19.65
N GLY A 103 -1.52 6.06 19.26
CA GLY A 103 -1.11 6.05 17.86
C GLY A 103 -0.71 4.65 17.37
N PRO A 104 -0.52 4.42 16.06
CA PRO A 104 -0.05 3.14 15.52
C PRO A 104 1.26 2.68 16.20
N ALA A 105 1.32 1.42 16.63
CA ALA A 105 2.53 0.84 17.23
C ALA A 105 3.67 0.70 16.20
N LYS A 106 3.30 0.35 14.96
CA LYS A 106 4.14 0.48 13.78
C LYS A 106 3.50 1.44 12.81
N PRO A 107 4.26 2.30 12.11
CA PRO A 107 3.70 3.16 11.07
C PRO A 107 2.89 2.34 10.06
N VAL A 108 1.71 2.85 9.70
CA VAL A 108 0.93 2.29 8.59
C VAL A 108 1.65 2.67 7.30
N VAL A 109 1.94 1.68 6.46
CA VAL A 109 2.66 1.88 5.19
C VAL A 109 1.69 1.80 4.02
N GLU A 110 0.78 0.83 4.05
CA GLU A 110 -0.23 0.64 3.01
C GLU A 110 -1.63 0.74 3.63
N ILE A 111 -2.51 1.47 2.96
CA ILE A 111 -3.96 1.36 3.11
C ILE A 111 -4.44 0.47 1.97
N VAL A 112 -5.24 -0.54 2.29
CA VAL A 112 -5.56 -1.62 1.36
C VAL A 112 -7.06 -1.86 1.35
N VAL A 113 -7.67 -2.00 0.19
CA VAL A 113 -9.10 -2.27 0.03
C VAL A 113 -9.29 -3.56 -0.75
N ASP A 114 -10.17 -4.44 -0.28
CA ASP A 114 -10.54 -5.65 -1.02
C ASP A 114 -11.31 -5.32 -2.30
N GLY A 115 -11.00 -6.02 -3.40
CA GLY A 115 -11.72 -5.92 -4.66
C GLY A 115 -11.36 -4.66 -5.46
N GLN A 116 -12.32 -3.74 -5.59
CA GLN A 116 -12.24 -2.59 -6.49
C GLN A 116 -12.85 -1.34 -5.86
N ILE A 117 -12.46 -0.17 -6.40
CA ILE A 117 -12.93 1.15 -5.96
C ILE A 117 -13.52 1.87 -7.18
N PRO A 118 -14.76 1.54 -7.59
CA PRO A 118 -15.33 2.04 -8.84
C PRO A 118 -15.62 3.55 -8.80
N ASP A 119 -15.73 4.14 -7.62
CA ASP A 119 -16.03 5.55 -7.41
C ASP A 119 -14.84 6.37 -6.89
N ILE A 120 -13.60 5.92 -7.16
CA ILE A 120 -12.36 6.55 -6.67
C ILE A 120 -12.30 8.07 -6.93
N ALA A 121 -12.82 8.52 -8.07
CA ALA A 121 -12.85 9.92 -8.47
C ALA A 121 -13.54 10.85 -7.45
N ARG A 122 -14.49 10.33 -6.64
CA ARG A 122 -15.16 11.10 -5.58
C ARG A 122 -14.23 11.52 -4.45
N TYR A 123 -13.12 10.81 -4.27
CA TYR A 123 -12.19 11.01 -3.18
C TYR A 123 -10.92 11.71 -3.63
N VAL A 124 -10.66 11.82 -4.94
CA VAL A 124 -9.47 12.49 -5.48
C VAL A 124 -9.58 13.99 -5.19
N ILE A 125 -8.53 14.55 -4.59
CA ILE A 125 -8.39 15.98 -4.31
C ILE A 125 -7.30 16.65 -5.14
N GLU A 126 -6.46 15.86 -5.78
CA GLU A 126 -5.39 16.33 -6.64
C GLU A 126 -4.93 15.19 -7.56
N VAL A 127 -4.57 15.54 -8.79
CA VAL A 127 -3.88 14.67 -9.73
C VAL A 127 -2.59 15.33 -10.20
N ARG A 128 -1.45 14.68 -9.95
CA ARG A 128 -0.12 15.14 -10.38
C ARG A 128 0.51 14.16 -11.35
N ARG A 129 1.08 14.65 -12.44
CA ARG A 129 2.06 13.88 -13.21
C ARG A 129 3.42 14.03 -12.55
N MET A 130 4.02 12.92 -12.16
CA MET A 130 5.29 12.88 -11.43
C MET A 130 6.32 12.00 -12.12
N LYS A 131 7.60 12.33 -11.95
CA LYS A 131 8.75 11.50 -12.32
C LYS A 131 9.74 11.49 -11.16
N GLY A 132 9.88 10.33 -10.50
CA GLY A 132 10.53 10.29 -9.19
C GLY A 132 9.73 11.10 -8.17
N ASP A 133 10.39 12.02 -7.47
CA ASP A 133 9.79 12.98 -6.53
C ASP A 133 9.44 14.34 -7.17
N GLN A 134 9.73 14.52 -8.46
CA GLN A 134 9.44 15.75 -9.18
C GLN A 134 8.01 15.75 -9.73
N THR A 135 7.22 16.78 -9.39
CA THR A 135 5.97 17.10 -10.09
C THR A 135 6.28 17.78 -11.42
N LEU A 136 5.84 17.18 -12.52
CA LEU A 136 5.97 17.71 -13.88
C LEU A 136 4.77 18.60 -14.24
N GLN A 137 3.56 18.19 -13.82
CA GLN A 137 2.32 18.88 -14.15
C GLN A 137 1.23 18.61 -13.10
N GLN A 138 0.43 19.64 -12.79
CA GLN A 138 -0.86 19.49 -12.11
C GLN A 138 -1.94 19.23 -13.17
N LEU A 139 -2.68 18.11 -13.05
CA LEU A 139 -3.69 17.71 -14.02
C LEU A 139 -5.12 18.06 -13.58
N ALA A 140 -5.39 18.03 -12.27
CA ALA A 140 -6.64 18.44 -11.64
C ALA A 140 -6.42 18.70 -10.14
#